data_AF-A0A292QP73-F1
#
_entry.id   AF-A0A292QP73-F1
#
_cell.length_a   1.000
_cell.length_b   1.000
_cell.length_c   1.000
_cell.angle_alpha   90.00
_cell.angle_beta   90.00
_cell.angle_gamma   90.00
#
_symmetry.space_group_name_H-M   'P 1'
#
loop_
_entity.id
_entity.type
_entity.pdbx_description
1 polymer ?
#
loop_
_entity_poly.entity_id
_entity_poly.type
_entity_poly.pdbx_seq_one_letter_code
_entity_poly.pdbx_strand_id
1 'polypeptide(L)'
;MENYIFKAILFLFIISCGLVRFPFMKKYKQNINARSLHTTFEKIKVFFAWLGMCFVPFIYIFTALLNRYDFSVPFIIRILFSAGLALDVYFFLYYS
;
A
#
# COMPACT_ATOMS: atom_id res chain seq x y z
N MET A 1 -13.74 9.94 -17.04
CA MET A 1 -13.88 8.48 -16.79
C MET A 1 -12.56 7.85 -16.37
N GLU A 2 -11.45 8.10 -17.06
CA GLU A 2 -10.14 7.49 -16.78
C GLU A 2 -9.60 7.71 -15.35
N ASN A 3 -9.80 8.89 -14.76
CA ASN A 3 -9.40 9.15 -13.36
C ASN A 3 -10.15 8.27 -12.35
N TYR A 4 -11.43 7.95 -12.58
CA TYR A 4 -12.20 7.08 -11.69
C TYR A 4 -11.74 5.63 -11.78
N ILE A 5 -11.39 5.17 -12.99
CA ILE A 5 -10.82 3.84 -13.21
C ILE A 5 -9.48 3.71 -12.47
N PHE A 6 -8.63 4.73 -12.55
CA PHE A 6 -7.34 4.71 -11.85
C PHE A 6 -7.49 4.71 -10.33
N LYS A 7 -8.42 5.52 -9.78
CA LYS A 7 -8.76 5.50 -8.35
C LYS A 7 -9.29 4.13 -7.90
N ALA A 8 -10.09 3.47 -8.73
CA ALA A 8 -10.59 2.11 -8.44
C ALA A 8 -9.47 1.05 -8.45
N ILE A 9 -8.54 1.12 -9.41
CA ILE A 9 -7.37 0.22 -9.46
C ILE A 9 -6.50 0.39 -8.20
N LEU A 10 -6.21 1.63 -7.81
CA LEU A 10 -5.49 1.94 -6.57
C LEU A 10 -6.20 1.38 -5.34
N PHE A 11 -7.52 1.53 -5.25
CA PHE A 11 -8.30 1.01 -4.14
C PHE A 11 -8.24 -0.52 -4.05
N LEU A 12 -8.44 -1.22 -5.17
CA LEU A 12 -8.33 -2.68 -5.23
C LEU A 12 -6.92 -3.17 -4.86
N PHE A 13 -5.89 -2.44 -5.28
CA PHE A 13 -4.51 -2.75 -4.92
C PHE A 13 -4.24 -2.64 -3.41
N ILE A 14 -4.77 -1.60 -2.76
CA ILE A 14 -4.62 -1.43 -1.30
C ILE A 14 -5.28 -2.60 -0.56
N ILE A 15 -6.48 -2.99 -1.01
CA ILE A 15 -7.20 -4.14 -0.45
C ILE A 15 -6.40 -5.43 -0.66
N SER A 16 -5.89 -5.69 -1.86
CA SER A 16 -5.13 -6.91 -2.15
C SER A 16 -3.84 -6.97 -1.32
N CYS A 17 -3.09 -5.87 -1.22
CA CYS A 17 -1.93 -5.76 -0.34
C CYS A 17 -2.27 -6.08 1.12
N GLY A 18 -3.38 -5.54 1.63
CA GLY A 18 -3.85 -5.81 3.00
C GLY A 18 -4.21 -7.27 3.22
N LEU A 19 -5.00 -7.86 2.31
CA LEU A 19 -5.43 -9.26 2.37
C LEU A 19 -4.27 -10.24 2.26
N VAL A 20 -3.27 -9.93 1.42
CA VAL A 20 -2.07 -10.75 1.29
C VAL A 20 -1.19 -10.59 2.53
N ARG A 21 -0.92 -9.40 3.04
CA ARG A 21 0.01 -9.21 4.17
C ARG A 21 -0.54 -9.67 5.53
N PHE A 22 -1.85 -9.60 5.75
CA PHE A 22 -2.48 -9.96 7.02
C PHE A 22 -2.21 -11.41 7.50
N PRO A 23 -2.38 -12.46 6.68
CA PRO A 23 -2.09 -13.84 7.09
C PRO A 23 -0.60 -14.08 7.36
N PHE A 24 0.31 -13.44 6.61
CA PHE A 24 1.76 -13.58 6.83
C PHE A 24 2.20 -12.88 8.12
N MET A 25 1.70 -11.68 8.42
CA MET A 25 1.97 -11.02 9.71
C MET A 25 1.49 -11.86 10.89
N LYS A 26 0.34 -12.54 10.76
CA LYS A 26 -0.18 -13.43 11.80
C LYS A 26 0.75 -14.63 12.03
N LYS A 27 1.23 -15.27 10.96
CA LYS A 27 2.22 -16.38 11.04
C LYS A 27 3.56 -15.91 11.63
N TYR A 28 4.06 -14.76 11.21
CA TYR A 28 5.35 -14.23 11.66
C TYR A 28 5.32 -13.85 13.14
N LYS A 29 4.23 -13.21 13.59
CA LYS A 29 4.05 -12.83 15.01
C LYS A 29 3.97 -14.05 15.94
N GLN A 30 3.50 -15.20 15.46
CA GLN A 30 3.47 -16.45 16.22
C GLN A 30 4.86 -17.08 16.39
N ASN A 31 5.77 -16.89 15.41
CA ASN A 31 7.14 -17.42 15.45
C ASN A 31 8.15 -16.50 16.17
N ILE A 32 7.87 -15.20 16.33
CA ILE A 32 8.77 -14.23 17.01
C ILE A 32 8.59 -14.22 18.54
N ASN A 33 8.30 -15.37 19.16
CA ASN A 33 8.15 -15.42 20.62
C ASN A 33 9.48 -15.43 21.39
N ALA A 34 10.64 -15.20 20.74
CA ALA A 34 11.95 -15.42 21.36
C ALA A 34 12.99 -14.29 21.22
N ARG A 35 12.81 -13.26 20.37
CA ARG A 35 13.85 -12.22 20.21
C ARG A 35 13.35 -11.00 19.43
N SER A 36 12.71 -10.04 20.08
CA SER A 36 12.54 -8.72 19.45
C SER A 36 12.91 -7.58 20.39
N LEU A 37 14.11 -7.05 20.15
CA LEU A 37 14.62 -5.79 20.67
C LEU A 37 14.02 -4.63 19.85
N HIS A 38 12.71 -4.67 19.55
CA HIS A 38 12.06 -3.55 18.84
C HIS A 38 11.86 -2.40 19.83
N THR A 39 12.79 -1.46 19.78
CA THR A 39 12.67 -0.20 20.54
C THR A 39 11.39 0.53 20.13
N THR A 40 10.77 1.23 21.08
CA THR A 40 9.53 2.00 20.86
C THR A 40 9.60 2.92 19.64
N PHE A 41 10.79 3.43 19.31
CA PHE A 41 11.06 4.25 18.14
C PHE A 41 10.81 3.54 16.80
N GLU A 42 11.18 2.26 16.66
CA GLU A 42 10.96 1.52 15.42
C GLU A 42 9.47 1.30 15.17
N LYS A 43 8.70 1.00 16.23
CA LYS A 43 7.24 0.86 16.14
C LYS A 43 6.56 2.14 15.68
N ILE A 44 7.00 3.29 16.18
CA ILE A 44 6.48 4.61 15.77
C ILE A 44 6.80 4.89 14.30
N LYS A 45 8.04 4.62 13.85
CA LYS A 45 8.41 4.78 12.43
C LYS A 45 7.55 3.90 11.51
N VAL A 46 7.37 2.64 11.88
CA VAL A 46 6.52 1.71 11.12
C VAL A 46 5.07 2.20 11.09
N PHE A 47 4.56 2.75 12.20
CA PHE A 47 3.22 3.32 12.25
C PHE A 47 3.06 4.53 11.32
N PHE A 48 4.00 5.49 11.33
CA PHE A 48 3.96 6.62 10.40
C PHE A 48 4.10 6.19 8.94
N ALA A 49 4.95 5.20 8.65
CA ALA A 49 5.06 4.63 7.31
C ALA A 49 3.74 3.98 6.86
N TRP A 50 3.08 3.24 7.75
CA TRP A 50 1.77 2.65 7.48
C TRP A 50 0.70 3.71 7.24
N LEU A 51 0.69 4.78 8.04
CA LEU A 51 -0.17 5.95 7.84
C LEU A 51 0.07 6.57 6.46
N GLY A 52 1.31 6.80 6.07
CA GLY A 52 1.66 7.32 4.74
C GLY A 52 1.19 6.40 3.60
N MET A 53 1.41 5.09 3.74
CA MET A 53 1.08 4.10 2.70
C MET A 53 -0.42 3.88 2.53
N CYS A 54 -1.21 3.91 3.61
CA CYS A 54 -2.66 3.70 3.53
C CYS A 54 -3.41 5.02 3.48
N PHE A 55 -3.22 5.91 4.45
CA PHE A 55 -4.07 7.08 4.65
C PHE A 55 -4.00 8.07 3.49
N VAL A 56 -2.81 8.30 2.92
CA VAL A 56 -2.64 9.23 1.80
C VAL A 56 -3.42 8.79 0.55
N PRO A 57 -3.28 7.55 0.03
CA PRO A 57 -4.09 7.13 -1.10
C PRO A 57 -5.57 6.99 -0.74
N PHE A 58 -5.93 6.64 0.51
CA PHE A 58 -7.33 6.66 0.95
C PHE A 58 -7.94 8.07 0.83
N ILE A 59 -7.26 9.12 1.29
CA ILE A 59 -7.74 10.51 1.12
C ILE A 59 -7.85 10.87 -0.36
N TYR A 60 -6.88 10.48 -1.20
CA TYR A 60 -6.92 10.73 -2.64
C TYR A 60 -8.11 10.05 -3.34
N ILE A 61 -8.47 8.84 -2.92
CA ILE A 61 -9.60 8.09 -3.49
C ILE A 61 -10.94 8.70 -3.06
N PHE A 62 -11.13 8.91 -1.77
CA PHE A 62 -12.45 9.26 -1.20
C PHE A 62 -12.71 10.76 -1.10
N THR A 63 -11.68 11.60 -1.13
CA THR A 63 -11.82 13.05 -0.91
C THR A 63 -11.27 13.86 -2.08
N ALA A 64 -11.88 15.00 -2.35
CA ALA A 64 -11.40 15.97 -3.35
C ALA A 64 -10.24 16.85 -2.83
N LEU A 65 -9.78 16.67 -1.59
CA LEU A 65 -8.75 17.50 -0.95
C LEU A 65 -7.44 17.52 -1.74
N LEU A 66 -7.04 16.40 -2.34
CA LEU A 66 -5.82 16.32 -3.14
C LEU A 66 -6.02 16.70 -4.62
N ASN A 67 -7.24 17.05 -5.06
CA ASN A 67 -7.46 17.44 -6.47
C ASN A 67 -6.66 18.68 -6.87
N ARG A 68 -6.31 19.55 -5.92
CA ARG A 68 -5.47 20.74 -6.17
C ARG A 68 -4.01 20.39 -6.50
N TYR A 69 -3.57 19.20 -6.11
CA TYR A 69 -2.24 18.65 -6.38
C TYR A 69 -2.29 17.54 -7.45
N ASP A 70 -3.43 17.37 -8.12
CA ASP A 70 -3.60 16.36 -9.15
C ASP A 70 -2.94 16.87 -10.44
N PHE A 71 -1.81 16.29 -10.79
CA PHE A 71 -1.13 16.58 -12.05
C PHE A 71 -1.71 15.69 -13.15
N SER A 72 -1.79 16.20 -14.38
CA SER A 72 -2.19 15.40 -15.53
C SER A 72 -1.07 14.40 -15.88
N VAL A 73 -1.05 13.26 -15.18
CA VAL A 73 -0.09 12.19 -15.43
C VAL A 73 -0.47 11.50 -16.75
N PRO A 74 0.45 11.42 -17.74
CA PRO A 74 0.17 10.77 -19.01
C PRO A 74 -0.16 9.28 -18.82
N PHE A 75 -1.03 8.76 -19.68
CA PHE A 75 -1.60 7.42 -19.59
C PHE A 75 -0.56 6.30 -19.49
N ILE A 76 0.56 6.43 -20.21
CA ILE A 76 1.67 5.46 -20.19
C ILE A 76 2.24 5.27 -18.78
N ILE A 77 2.42 6.37 -18.04
CA ILE A 77 2.96 6.31 -16.68
C ILE A 77 1.96 5.62 -15.74
N ARG A 78 0.65 5.83 -15.94
CA ARG A 78 -0.40 5.18 -15.14
C ARG A 78 -0.45 3.67 -15.36
N ILE A 79 -0.26 3.21 -16.60
CA ILE A 79 -0.14 1.77 -16.90
C ILE A 79 1.10 1.20 -16.24
N LEU A 80 2.25 1.85 -16.43
CA LEU A 80 3.52 1.37 -15.88
C LEU A 80 3.45 1.26 -14.35
N PHE A 81 2.85 2.27 -13.70
CA PHE A 81 2.59 2.25 -12.27
C PHE A 81 1.69 1.07 -11.86
N SER A 82 0.56 0.88 -12.54
CA SER A 82 -0.37 -0.22 -12.25
C SER A 82 0.28 -1.59 -12.43
N ALA A 83 1.11 -1.76 -13.47
CA ALA A 83 1.88 -2.97 -13.70
C ALA A 83 2.92 -3.21 -12.60
N GLY A 84 3.65 -2.17 -12.18
CA GLY A 84 4.60 -2.24 -11.07
C GLY A 84 3.93 -2.64 -9.75
N LEU A 85 2.74 -2.13 -9.47
CA LEU A 85 1.95 -2.53 -8.30
C LEU A 85 1.61 -4.04 -8.35
N ALA A 86 1.10 -4.55 -9.47
CA ALA A 86 0.80 -5.97 -9.61
C ALA A 86 2.05 -6.85 -9.42
N LEU A 87 3.19 -6.39 -9.92
CA LEU A 87 4.49 -7.04 -9.80
C LEU A 87 4.97 -7.09 -8.34
N ASP A 88 4.75 -6.02 -7.56
CA ASP A 88 5.08 -5.96 -6.13
C ASP A 88 4.31 -7.02 -5.32
N VAL A 89 3.00 -7.15 -5.56
CA VAL A 89 2.18 -8.18 -4.90
C VAL A 89 2.62 -9.59 -5.31
N TYR A 90 2.96 -9.80 -6.59
CA TYR A 90 3.48 -11.08 -7.06
C TYR A 90 4.81 -11.43 -6.37
N PHE A 91 5.76 -10.50 -6.30
CA PHE A 91 7.03 -10.70 -5.60
C PHE A 91 6.81 -11.00 -4.12
N PHE A 92 5.92 -10.26 -3.47
CA PHE A 92 5.59 -10.51 -2.07
C PHE A 92 5.03 -11.93 -1.86
N LEU A 93 4.15 -12.40 -2.74
CA LEU A 93 3.60 -13.76 -2.63
C LEU A 93 4.63 -14.86 -2.92
N TYR A 94 5.57 -14.63 -3.82
CA TYR A 94 6.58 -15.63 -4.20
C TYR A 94 7.73 -15.73 -3.18
N TYR A 95 8.12 -14.61 -2.55
CA TYR A 95 9.29 -14.54 -1.67
C TYR A 95 8.97 -14.49 -0.16
N SER A 96 7.70 -14.36 0.24
CA SER A 96 7.29 -14.27 1.66
C SER A 96 6.87 -15.61 2.26
#